data_AF-A0A2Y9EC61-F1
#
_entry.id   AF-A0A2Y9EC61-F1
#
_cell.length_a   1.000
_cell.length_b   1.000
_cell.length_c   1.000
_cell.angle_alpha   90.00
_cell.angle_beta   90.00
_cell.angle_gamma   90.00
#
_symmetry.space_group_name_H-M   'P 1'
#
loop_
_entity.id
_entity.type
_entity.pdbx_description
1 polymer ?
#
loop_
_entity_poly.entity_id
_entity_poly.type
_entity_poly.pdbx_seq_one_letter_code
_entity_poly.pdbx_strand_id
1 'polypeptide(L)'
;MEMPPGNPEGEKDTSQPQEQWKKNSRENLGSTTQIRQQPRDPPTEILELGPDPISQILENPQGTEKLAAELEGDSDRSHGSASELPEPFQASNLWHCPDGSFIKKIVISGQGLDKPKLGSRCRVLVLGFPFGSGLPEGWTELTLGIGPWREETWGELLEKCLESMCQGEEAELQIPGHPGPPVRLTLASFTQGRDSWELEASEKEALAREERAQGTELFRAGNPEGAARCYGRALRLLLTLPPPGPPERTALHANLAACQLLLGQPQLAVQSCDRVLERDPGHLKALYRRGVAQAALGNLEKATDDLKKVLVIDPKNRAAQEELEKVVIQGKKQDAGLAQGLRKMFG
;
A
#
# COMPACT_ATOMS: atom_id res chain seq x y z
N MET A 1 -52.03 47.41 -13.28
CA MET A 1 -51.85 48.62 -14.11
C MET A 1 -51.80 49.81 -13.15
N GLU A 2 -51.22 50.94 -13.59
CA GLU A 2 -51.16 52.22 -12.85
C GLU A 2 -50.27 52.28 -11.59
N MET A 3 -49.40 53.29 -11.56
CA MET A 3 -48.89 53.93 -10.34
C MET A 3 -49.48 55.34 -10.27
N PRO A 4 -49.61 55.94 -9.08
CA PRO A 4 -49.61 57.39 -8.89
C PRO A 4 -48.22 57.94 -8.45
N PRO A 5 -47.92 59.24 -8.66
CA PRO A 5 -46.60 59.84 -8.39
C PRO A 5 -46.59 60.89 -7.25
N GLY A 6 -45.42 61.45 -6.90
CA GLY A 6 -45.34 62.72 -6.15
C GLY A 6 -44.03 63.03 -5.41
N ASN A 7 -43.19 63.90 -5.98
CA ASN A 7 -42.08 64.65 -5.33
C ASN A 7 -42.61 66.07 -4.93
N PRO A 8 -41.80 67.09 -4.54
CA PRO A 8 -40.37 67.21 -4.21
C PRO A 8 -40.19 67.70 -2.72
N GLU A 9 -39.31 68.59 -2.19
CA GLU A 9 -38.29 69.60 -2.61
C GLU A 9 -37.18 69.78 -1.54
N GLY A 10 -36.05 70.42 -1.93
CA GLY A 10 -35.11 71.14 -1.03
C GLY A 10 -33.95 70.32 -0.41
N GLU A 11 -32.70 70.78 -0.31
CA GLU A 11 -31.99 72.01 -0.76
C GLU A 11 -30.53 71.60 -1.16
N LYS A 12 -29.91 72.13 -2.22
CA LYS A 12 -28.95 73.27 -2.25
C LYS A 12 -27.83 73.25 -1.16
N ASP A 13 -26.56 73.54 -1.46
CA ASP A 13 -25.89 73.79 -2.76
C ASP A 13 -24.35 73.54 -2.71
N THR A 14 -23.71 73.62 -3.88
CA THR A 14 -22.26 73.61 -4.21
C THR A 14 -21.19 73.66 -3.11
N SER A 15 -20.21 72.74 -3.22
CA SER A 15 -18.76 73.06 -3.16
C SER A 15 -17.90 71.99 -3.87
N GLN A 16 -16.88 72.44 -4.61
CA GLN A 16 -15.95 71.67 -5.47
C GLN A 16 -14.63 72.47 -5.61
N PRO A 17 -13.51 71.93 -6.16
CA PRO A 17 -13.22 70.57 -6.61
C PRO A 17 -11.86 69.97 -6.10
N GLN A 18 -11.56 68.75 -6.56
CA GLN A 18 -10.24 68.14 -6.81
C GLN A 18 -8.94 68.84 -6.32
N GLU A 19 -8.23 68.28 -5.33
CA GLU A 19 -6.73 68.29 -5.34
C GLU A 19 -6.03 67.26 -4.39
N GLN A 20 -6.11 65.93 -4.63
CA GLN A 20 -5.28 64.99 -3.83
C GLN A 20 -4.83 63.65 -4.44
N TRP A 21 -4.65 63.55 -5.76
CA TRP A 21 -4.09 62.34 -6.41
C TRP A 21 -2.55 62.21 -6.37
N LYS A 22 -1.85 62.97 -5.51
CA LYS A 22 -0.38 62.90 -5.33
C LYS A 22 0.09 62.97 -3.86
N LYS A 23 -0.62 62.33 -2.93
CA LYS A 23 -0.08 61.99 -1.59
C LYS A 23 -0.84 60.80 -0.98
N ASN A 24 -0.26 59.60 -1.12
CA ASN A 24 -0.22 58.51 -0.13
C ASN A 24 0.54 57.28 -0.69
N SER A 25 1.64 57.53 -1.42
CA SER A 25 2.59 56.49 -1.87
C SER A 25 3.62 56.15 -0.79
N ARG A 26 3.10 55.96 0.44
CA ARG A 26 3.74 55.51 1.70
C ARG A 26 2.61 55.40 2.73
N GLU A 27 2.84 54.62 3.79
CA GLU A 27 1.90 54.41 4.91
C GLU A 27 0.58 53.71 4.55
N ASN A 28 0.69 52.43 4.15
CA ASN A 28 -0.22 51.41 4.70
C ASN A 28 0.48 50.04 4.86
N LEU A 29 1.46 50.00 5.76
CA LEU A 29 2.10 48.75 6.22
C LEU A 29 1.26 48.18 7.37
N GLY A 30 0.41 47.18 7.10
CA GLY A 30 -0.38 46.56 8.18
C GLY A 30 -1.69 45.90 7.78
N SER A 31 -1.76 45.20 6.64
CA SER A 31 -2.95 44.41 6.25
C SER A 31 -2.58 43.23 5.35
N THR A 32 -1.64 42.39 5.80
CA THR A 32 -1.34 41.12 5.13
C THR A 32 -2.51 40.17 5.31
N THR A 33 -3.37 40.09 4.30
CA THR A 33 -4.40 39.05 4.18
C THR A 33 -3.75 37.69 4.40
N GLN A 34 -4.15 36.96 5.45
CA GLN A 34 -3.69 35.59 5.65
C GLN A 34 -4.33 34.67 4.62
N ILE A 35 -3.72 34.65 3.42
CA ILE A 35 -3.88 33.55 2.48
C ILE A 35 -3.42 32.31 3.25
N ARG A 36 -4.38 31.50 3.68
CA ARG A 36 -4.15 30.23 4.37
C ARG A 36 -3.35 29.33 3.42
N GLN A 37 -2.04 29.32 3.59
CA GLN A 37 -1.17 28.44 2.83
C GLN A 37 -1.66 27.02 3.06
N GLN A 38 -1.95 26.29 1.97
CA GLN A 38 -2.08 24.85 2.06
C GLN A 38 -0.77 24.30 2.64
N PRO A 39 -0.79 23.24 3.46
CA PRO A 39 0.43 22.61 3.92
C PRO A 39 1.34 22.33 2.73
N ARG A 40 2.60 22.75 2.77
CA ARG A 40 3.55 22.34 1.74
C ARG A 40 3.66 20.82 1.81
N ASP A 41 3.33 20.15 0.72
CA ASP A 41 3.36 18.69 0.67
C ASP A 41 4.75 18.18 1.08
N PRO A 42 4.83 17.14 1.95
CA PRO A 42 6.12 16.59 2.35
C PRO A 42 6.82 16.02 1.10
N PRO A 43 8.14 16.25 0.96
CA PRO A 43 8.87 15.90 -0.25
C PRO A 43 8.66 14.43 -0.63
N THR A 44 8.68 14.17 -1.94
CA THR A 44 8.52 12.83 -2.50
C THR A 44 9.78 12.01 -2.23
N GLU A 45 9.92 11.52 -1.01
CA GLU A 45 11.07 10.76 -0.53
C GLU A 45 11.15 9.40 -1.21
N ILE A 46 12.24 9.19 -1.94
CA ILE A 46 12.63 7.89 -2.45
C ILE A 46 13.66 7.33 -1.50
N LEU A 47 13.33 6.22 -0.84
CA LEU A 47 14.13 5.56 0.19
C LEU A 47 15.56 5.28 -0.29
N GLU A 48 16.51 5.23 0.63
CA GLU A 48 17.79 4.55 0.41
C GLU A 48 17.71 3.07 0.81
N LEU A 49 18.56 2.25 0.20
CA LEU A 49 18.93 0.95 0.76
C LEU A 49 20.31 1.10 1.43
N GLY A 50 20.58 0.27 2.44
CA GLY A 50 21.93 0.10 2.96
C GLY A 50 22.91 -0.40 1.87
N PRO A 51 24.23 -0.32 2.10
CA PRO A 51 25.24 -0.56 1.07
C PRO A 51 25.28 -2.00 0.52
N ASP A 52 24.64 -2.98 1.18
CA ASP A 52 24.75 -4.39 0.82
C ASP A 52 23.45 -5.18 1.08
N PRO A 53 22.36 -4.92 0.31
CA PRO A 53 21.05 -5.53 0.57
C PRO A 53 21.03 -7.05 0.32
N ILE A 54 21.92 -7.58 -0.54
CA ILE A 54 21.97 -9.01 -0.86
C ILE A 54 22.38 -9.85 0.35
N SER A 55 23.23 -9.33 1.23
CA SER A 55 23.63 -10.02 2.45
C SER A 55 22.46 -10.23 3.41
N GLN A 56 21.42 -9.39 3.36
CA GLN A 56 20.17 -9.58 4.12
C GLN A 56 19.19 -10.53 3.41
N ILE A 57 19.21 -10.62 2.06
CA ILE A 57 18.40 -11.58 1.29
C ILE A 57 18.75 -13.03 1.62
N LEU A 58 20.02 -13.32 1.91
CA LEU A 58 20.51 -14.68 2.18
C LEU A 58 20.23 -15.19 3.60
N GLU A 59 19.85 -14.33 4.54
CA GLU A 59 19.59 -14.73 5.94
C GLU A 59 18.16 -15.24 6.18
N ASN A 60 17.23 -15.09 5.23
CA ASN A 60 15.81 -15.38 5.45
C ASN A 60 15.15 -16.22 4.31
N PRO A 61 15.51 -17.51 4.15
CA PRO A 61 15.02 -18.37 3.06
C PRO A 61 13.61 -18.91 3.32
N GLN A 62 12.57 -18.06 3.22
CA GLN A 62 11.16 -18.46 3.29
C GLN A 62 10.35 -17.88 2.11
N GLY A 63 10.50 -18.48 0.91
CA GLY A 63 9.81 -17.97 -0.29
C GLY A 63 9.70 -18.87 -1.53
N THR A 64 10.10 -20.15 -1.48
CA THR A 64 10.31 -20.94 -2.72
C THR A 64 9.64 -22.33 -2.80
N GLU A 65 9.14 -22.92 -1.71
CA GLU A 65 8.78 -24.35 -1.69
C GLU A 65 7.28 -24.66 -1.39
N LYS A 66 6.35 -23.78 -1.78
CA LYS A 66 4.91 -23.99 -1.46
C LYS A 66 3.91 -23.77 -2.61
N LEU A 67 4.35 -23.93 -3.86
CA LEU A 67 3.55 -23.70 -5.08
C LEU A 67 3.62 -24.84 -6.12
N ALA A 68 4.13 -26.02 -5.74
CA ALA A 68 4.44 -27.11 -6.67
C ALA A 68 3.90 -28.51 -6.25
N ALA A 69 2.98 -28.58 -5.27
CA ALA A 69 2.64 -29.84 -4.58
C ALA A 69 1.15 -30.25 -4.60
N GLU A 70 0.29 -29.56 -5.36
CA GLU A 70 -1.18 -29.77 -5.33
C GLU A 70 -1.78 -30.22 -6.69
N LEU A 71 -0.97 -30.78 -7.59
CA LEU A 71 -1.40 -31.21 -8.93
C LEU A 71 -0.78 -32.55 -9.40
N GLU A 72 -0.97 -33.65 -8.66
CA GLU A 72 -0.87 -35.02 -9.22
C GLU A 72 -1.44 -36.10 -8.28
N GLY A 73 -2.36 -36.95 -8.79
CA GLY A 73 -2.83 -38.20 -8.16
C GLY A 73 -3.79 -38.08 -6.97
N ASP A 74 -4.65 -39.07 -6.66
CA ASP A 74 -5.01 -40.26 -7.43
C ASP A 74 -6.42 -40.77 -7.01
N SER A 75 -7.01 -41.69 -7.76
CA SER A 75 -8.34 -42.28 -7.54
C SER A 75 -8.30 -43.80 -7.34
N ASP A 76 -9.02 -44.33 -6.34
CA ASP A 76 -10.23 -45.17 -6.54
C ASP A 76 -10.84 -45.60 -5.16
N ARG A 77 -11.90 -46.41 -5.19
CA ARG A 77 -12.86 -46.69 -4.10
C ARG A 77 -12.41 -47.71 -3.05
N SER A 78 -13.09 -47.65 -1.89
CA SER A 78 -13.75 -48.84 -1.32
C SER A 78 -15.09 -48.47 -0.65
N HIS A 79 -16.08 -49.38 -0.66
CA HIS A 79 -17.39 -49.22 0.00
C HIS A 79 -17.36 -49.81 1.42
N GLY A 80 -18.11 -49.22 2.37
CA GLY A 80 -18.10 -49.70 3.76
C GLY A 80 -19.31 -49.31 4.64
N SER A 81 -20.50 -49.83 4.31
CA SER A 81 -21.72 -49.87 5.14
C SER A 81 -22.33 -48.54 5.66
N ALA A 82 -23.63 -48.57 5.98
CA ALA A 82 -24.36 -47.41 6.50
C ALA A 82 -24.96 -47.71 7.88
N SER A 83 -24.87 -46.73 8.79
CA SER A 83 -25.70 -46.61 9.99
C SER A 83 -25.66 -45.17 10.51
N GLU A 84 -26.81 -44.66 10.97
CA GLU A 84 -26.98 -43.42 11.73
C GLU A 84 -26.61 -42.11 11.00
N LEU A 85 -27.62 -41.48 10.40
CA LEU A 85 -27.62 -40.08 9.98
C LEU A 85 -27.98 -39.16 11.16
N PRO A 86 -27.15 -38.15 11.50
CA PRO A 86 -27.60 -36.97 12.22
C PRO A 86 -28.34 -35.98 11.30
N GLU A 87 -29.28 -35.23 11.88
CA GLU A 87 -30.10 -34.20 11.23
C GLU A 87 -29.32 -33.15 10.40
N PRO A 88 -29.83 -32.69 9.24
CA PRO A 88 -29.12 -31.76 8.35
C PRO A 88 -29.23 -30.28 8.78
N PHE A 89 -28.51 -29.91 9.85
CA PHE A 89 -28.29 -28.53 10.29
C PHE A 89 -26.78 -28.31 10.54
N GLN A 90 -26.13 -27.18 10.21
CA GLN A 90 -26.64 -25.87 9.78
C GLN A 90 -25.57 -25.15 8.93
N ALA A 91 -25.72 -25.12 7.59
CA ALA A 91 -24.69 -24.58 6.68
C ALA A 91 -24.69 -23.04 6.51
N SER A 92 -25.59 -22.33 7.20
CA SER A 92 -25.91 -20.91 6.93
C SER A 92 -25.02 -19.87 7.62
N ASN A 93 -24.25 -20.27 8.63
CA ASN A 93 -23.60 -19.33 9.57
C ASN A 93 -22.08 -19.23 9.39
N LEU A 94 -21.49 -19.92 8.41
CA LEU A 94 -20.06 -19.86 8.11
C LEU A 94 -19.83 -19.05 6.83
N TRP A 95 -18.91 -18.09 6.91
CA TRP A 95 -18.41 -17.32 5.78
C TRP A 95 -16.90 -17.50 5.70
N HIS A 96 -16.39 -17.89 4.54
CA HIS A 96 -14.96 -18.10 4.30
C HIS A 96 -14.38 -16.85 3.63
N CYS A 97 -13.26 -16.33 4.15
CA CYS A 97 -12.59 -15.21 3.50
C CYS A 97 -12.07 -15.67 2.12
N PRO A 98 -12.26 -14.93 1.02
CA PRO A 98 -11.90 -15.38 -0.34
C PRO A 98 -10.41 -15.68 -0.57
N ASP A 99 -9.52 -15.20 0.30
CA ASP A 99 -8.08 -15.47 0.28
C ASP A 99 -7.65 -16.57 1.27
N GLY A 100 -8.60 -17.21 1.95
CA GLY A 100 -8.34 -18.24 2.97
C GLY A 100 -7.82 -17.71 4.32
N SER A 101 -7.68 -16.40 4.52
CA SER A 101 -7.04 -15.84 5.73
C SER A 101 -7.80 -16.10 7.04
N PHE A 102 -9.12 -16.31 6.99
CA PHE A 102 -9.94 -16.73 8.13
C PHE A 102 -11.29 -17.34 7.70
N ILE A 103 -11.91 -18.04 8.63
CA ILE A 103 -13.33 -18.44 8.58
C ILE A 103 -14.07 -17.62 9.64
N LYS A 104 -15.13 -16.91 9.22
CA LYS A 104 -16.02 -16.14 10.08
C LYS A 104 -17.26 -16.98 10.39
N LYS A 105 -17.51 -17.25 11.67
CA LYS A 105 -18.72 -17.89 12.18
C LYS A 105 -19.63 -16.81 12.77
N ILE A 106 -20.77 -16.59 12.13
CA ILE A 106 -21.77 -15.61 12.57
C ILE A 106 -22.50 -16.17 13.81
N VAL A 107 -22.35 -15.47 14.93
CA VAL A 107 -22.96 -15.79 16.24
C VAL A 107 -24.29 -15.05 16.39
N ILE A 108 -24.31 -13.76 16.04
CA ILE A 108 -25.52 -12.93 15.95
C ILE A 108 -25.55 -12.31 14.56
N SER A 109 -26.63 -12.55 13.81
CA SER A 109 -26.81 -11.94 12.48
C SER A 109 -27.08 -10.44 12.59
N GLY A 110 -26.33 -9.63 11.83
CA GLY A 110 -26.59 -8.21 11.71
C GLY A 110 -27.87 -7.87 10.92
N GLN A 111 -28.16 -6.58 10.85
CA GLN A 111 -29.32 -5.98 10.19
C GLN A 111 -28.89 -5.13 9.00
N GLY A 112 -29.77 -5.02 8.00
CA GLY A 112 -29.49 -4.31 6.75
C GLY A 112 -28.61 -5.10 5.78
N LEU A 113 -28.35 -4.48 4.62
CA LEU A 113 -27.47 -5.01 3.57
C LEU A 113 -26.19 -4.18 3.39
N ASP A 114 -26.18 -2.96 3.90
CA ASP A 114 -25.02 -2.08 3.92
C ASP A 114 -23.92 -2.66 4.82
N LYS A 115 -22.67 -2.43 4.41
CA LYS A 115 -21.46 -2.88 5.12
C LYS A 115 -20.45 -1.73 5.23
N PRO A 116 -19.56 -1.78 6.22
CA PRO A 116 -18.37 -0.94 6.25
C PRO A 116 -17.61 -0.94 4.92
N LYS A 117 -17.10 0.21 4.52
CA LYS A 117 -16.22 0.43 3.36
C LYS A 117 -15.06 1.36 3.73
N LEU A 118 -14.16 1.63 2.79
CA LEU A 118 -13.11 2.64 2.95
C LEU A 118 -13.68 3.97 3.49
N GLY A 119 -13.09 4.49 4.56
CA GLY A 119 -13.55 5.69 5.29
C GLY A 119 -14.71 5.46 6.27
N SER A 120 -15.29 4.27 6.38
CA SER A 120 -16.29 3.96 7.40
C SER A 120 -15.69 4.00 8.80
N ARG A 121 -16.19 4.91 9.65
CA ARG A 121 -15.96 4.87 11.09
C ARG A 121 -16.87 3.80 11.69
N CYS A 122 -16.28 2.77 12.27
CA CYS A 122 -16.95 1.58 12.79
C CYS A 122 -16.77 1.53 14.30
N ARG A 123 -17.87 1.44 15.05
CA ARG A 123 -17.83 1.19 16.50
C ARG A 123 -17.89 -0.32 16.75
N VAL A 124 -16.83 -0.85 17.32
CA VAL A 124 -16.59 -2.30 17.41
C VAL A 124 -16.25 -2.74 18.83
N LEU A 125 -16.65 -3.96 19.18
CA LEU A 125 -16.20 -4.68 20.38
C LEU A 125 -15.20 -5.75 19.94
N VAL A 126 -13.99 -5.67 20.48
CA VAL A 126 -12.82 -6.47 20.10
C VAL A 126 -12.40 -7.31 21.30
N LEU A 127 -12.47 -8.64 21.21
CA LEU A 127 -12.22 -9.56 22.33
C LEU A 127 -11.38 -10.77 21.91
N GLY A 128 -10.50 -11.23 22.79
CA GLY A 128 -9.73 -12.47 22.59
C GLY A 128 -8.63 -12.41 21.52
N PHE A 129 -8.29 -11.23 21.00
CA PHE A 129 -7.07 -11.05 20.19
C PHE A 129 -5.81 -11.30 21.03
N PRO A 130 -4.71 -11.81 20.44
CA PRO A 130 -3.46 -12.03 21.17
C PRO A 130 -2.87 -10.76 21.78
N PHE A 131 -2.13 -10.91 22.88
CA PHE A 131 -1.34 -9.82 23.45
C PHE A 131 -0.30 -9.31 22.44
N GLY A 132 -0.14 -7.99 22.32
CA GLY A 132 0.70 -7.38 21.29
C GLY A 132 0.04 -7.25 19.91
N SER A 133 -1.25 -7.52 19.79
CA SER A 133 -2.05 -7.24 18.58
C SER A 133 -2.29 -5.76 18.30
N GLY A 134 -1.97 -4.87 19.26
CA GLY A 134 -2.05 -3.40 19.18
C GLY A 134 -3.48 -2.82 19.22
N LEU A 135 -4.47 -3.60 18.79
CA LEU A 135 -5.88 -3.35 19.02
C LEU A 135 -6.20 -3.34 20.54
N PRO A 136 -6.96 -2.34 21.04
CA PRO A 136 -7.41 -2.33 22.43
C PRO A 136 -8.53 -3.38 22.64
N GLU A 137 -8.42 -4.17 23.70
CA GLU A 137 -9.48 -5.08 24.12
C GLU A 137 -10.68 -4.29 24.68
N GLY A 138 -11.89 -4.64 24.25
CA GLY A 138 -13.13 -3.95 24.61
C GLY A 138 -13.71 -3.11 23.47
N TRP A 139 -14.43 -2.04 23.82
CA TRP A 139 -15.08 -1.15 22.86
C TRP A 139 -14.12 -0.10 22.31
N THR A 140 -14.05 0.03 20.98
CA THR A 140 -13.24 1.03 20.28
C THR A 140 -13.95 1.56 19.03
N GLU A 141 -13.46 2.66 18.49
CA GLU A 141 -13.87 3.22 17.19
C GLU A 141 -12.68 3.19 16.23
N LEU A 142 -12.84 2.49 15.12
CA LEU A 142 -11.83 2.33 14.06
C LEU A 142 -12.34 2.95 12.76
N THR A 143 -11.43 3.35 11.87
CA THR A 143 -11.82 3.86 10.54
C THR A 143 -11.18 2.98 9.47
N LEU A 144 -12.00 2.30 8.65
CA LEU A 144 -11.45 1.47 7.58
C LEU A 144 -10.61 2.29 6.61
N GLY A 145 -9.41 1.80 6.29
CA GLY A 145 -8.40 2.50 5.51
C GLY A 145 -7.48 3.44 6.31
N ILE A 146 -7.79 3.77 7.57
CA ILE A 146 -7.13 4.88 8.27
C ILE A 146 -6.69 4.48 9.70
N GLY A 147 -5.39 4.68 9.98
CA GLY A 147 -4.79 4.54 11.30
C GLY A 147 -3.72 3.43 11.40
N PRO A 148 -2.87 3.45 12.46
CA PRO A 148 -1.72 2.56 12.59
C PRO A 148 -2.08 1.09 12.83
N TRP A 149 -3.27 0.83 13.39
CA TRP A 149 -3.82 -0.50 13.70
C TRP A 149 -3.91 -1.46 12.50
N ARG A 150 -3.79 -0.92 11.28
CA ARG A 150 -3.83 -1.66 10.01
C ARG A 150 -2.55 -2.45 9.70
N GLU A 151 -1.42 -1.97 10.22
CA GLU A 151 -0.07 -2.48 9.97
C GLU A 151 0.45 -3.40 11.06
N GLU A 152 -0.31 -3.49 12.15
CA GLU A 152 -0.16 -4.49 13.19
C GLU A 152 -0.73 -5.83 12.67
N THR A 153 -0.26 -6.96 13.21
CA THR A 153 -0.45 -8.33 12.67
C THR A 153 -1.89 -8.74 12.35
N TRP A 154 -2.88 -8.02 12.90
CA TRP A 154 -4.30 -8.32 12.84
C TRP A 154 -5.15 -7.30 12.08
N GLY A 155 -4.58 -6.15 11.70
CA GLY A 155 -5.30 -5.03 11.11
C GLY A 155 -6.03 -5.38 9.83
N GLU A 156 -5.30 -5.92 8.85
CA GLU A 156 -5.86 -6.37 7.57
C GLU A 156 -6.96 -7.44 7.72
N LEU A 157 -6.83 -8.34 8.70
CA LEU A 157 -7.83 -9.38 8.98
C LEU A 157 -9.11 -8.77 9.56
N LEU A 158 -8.96 -7.79 10.46
CA LEU A 158 -10.07 -7.03 11.01
C LEU A 158 -10.75 -6.15 9.94
N GLU A 159 -10.01 -5.53 9.02
CA GLU A 159 -10.59 -4.80 7.87
C GLU A 159 -11.47 -5.73 7.02
N LYS A 160 -10.90 -6.85 6.52
CA LYS A 160 -11.62 -7.85 5.72
C LYS A 160 -12.85 -8.41 6.45
N CYS A 161 -12.76 -8.58 7.77
CA CYS A 161 -13.89 -9.02 8.56
C CYS A 161 -14.99 -7.95 8.59
N LEU A 162 -14.66 -6.70 8.93
CA LEU A 162 -15.64 -5.61 9.01
C LEU A 162 -16.32 -5.34 7.66
N GLU A 163 -15.58 -5.35 6.55
CA GLU A 163 -16.16 -5.25 5.19
C GLU A 163 -17.12 -6.40 4.85
N SER A 164 -17.05 -7.53 5.57
CA SER A 164 -17.96 -8.67 5.43
C SER A 164 -19.19 -8.63 6.36
N MET A 165 -19.22 -7.74 7.36
CA MET A 165 -20.25 -7.70 8.42
C MET A 165 -21.40 -6.71 8.14
N CYS A 166 -22.60 -7.02 8.64
CA CYS A 166 -23.72 -6.09 8.71
C CYS A 166 -23.81 -5.41 10.10
N GLN A 167 -24.60 -4.32 10.23
CA GLN A 167 -24.73 -3.61 11.51
C GLN A 167 -25.40 -4.48 12.59
N GLY A 168 -24.81 -4.56 13.77
CA GLY A 168 -25.29 -5.40 14.89
C GLY A 168 -24.82 -6.85 14.82
N GLU A 169 -23.96 -7.23 13.87
CA GLU A 169 -23.42 -8.58 13.76
C GLU A 169 -22.38 -8.87 14.85
N GLU A 170 -22.43 -10.06 15.45
CA GLU A 170 -21.35 -10.65 16.26
C GLU A 170 -20.82 -11.90 15.57
N ALA A 171 -19.49 -12.02 15.48
CA ALA A 171 -18.83 -13.16 14.86
C ALA A 171 -17.63 -13.68 15.66
N GLU A 172 -17.42 -14.99 15.59
CA GLU A 172 -16.19 -15.68 15.97
C GLU A 172 -15.31 -15.88 14.74
N LEU A 173 -14.02 -15.56 14.86
CA LEU A 173 -13.03 -15.67 13.79
C LEU A 173 -12.06 -16.82 14.08
N GLN A 174 -12.04 -17.79 13.18
CA GLN A 174 -11.11 -18.91 13.20
C GLN A 174 -10.01 -18.68 12.15
N ILE A 175 -8.79 -18.50 12.63
CA ILE A 175 -7.62 -18.19 11.79
C ILE A 175 -6.79 -19.47 11.60
N PRO A 176 -6.51 -19.92 10.36
CA PRO A 176 -5.70 -21.10 10.11
C PRO A 176 -4.33 -21.01 10.79
N GLY A 177 -3.94 -22.07 11.51
CA GLY A 177 -2.67 -22.14 12.21
C GLY A 177 -2.57 -21.34 13.53
N HIS A 178 -3.60 -20.59 13.92
CA HIS A 178 -3.60 -19.87 15.20
C HIS A 178 -4.08 -20.80 16.35
N PRO A 179 -3.26 -21.07 17.38
CA PRO A 179 -3.61 -22.00 18.47
C PRO A 179 -4.36 -21.33 19.63
N GLY A 180 -4.59 -20.01 19.58
CA GLY A 180 -5.32 -19.28 20.62
C GLY A 180 -6.84 -19.48 20.57
N PRO A 181 -7.59 -18.90 21.52
CA PRO A 181 -9.06 -18.93 21.51
C PRO A 181 -9.63 -18.26 20.23
N PRO A 182 -10.88 -18.58 19.84
CA PRO A 182 -11.54 -17.89 18.74
C PRO A 182 -11.69 -16.40 19.08
N VAL A 183 -11.17 -15.57 18.20
CA VAL A 183 -11.26 -14.11 18.30
C VAL A 183 -12.73 -13.70 18.12
N ARG A 184 -13.24 -12.76 18.92
CA ARG A 184 -14.61 -12.25 18.80
C ARG A 184 -14.64 -10.78 18.40
N LEU A 185 -15.59 -10.48 17.52
CA LEU A 185 -15.83 -9.16 16.98
C LEU A 185 -17.33 -8.88 16.91
N THR A 186 -17.76 -7.75 17.49
CA THR A 186 -19.12 -7.21 17.30
C THR A 186 -19.03 -5.88 16.56
N LEU A 187 -19.81 -5.71 15.50
CA LEU A 187 -19.96 -4.43 14.80
C LEU A 187 -21.25 -3.74 15.28
N ALA A 188 -21.17 -2.79 16.22
CA ALA A 188 -22.37 -2.14 16.76
C ALA A 188 -23.02 -1.16 15.77
N SER A 189 -22.21 -0.38 15.08
CA SER A 189 -22.64 0.60 14.08
C SER A 189 -21.46 1.05 13.22
N PHE A 190 -21.75 1.60 12.04
CA PHE A 190 -20.75 2.27 11.21
C PHE A 190 -21.34 3.49 10.50
N THR A 191 -20.49 4.44 10.12
CA THR A 191 -20.87 5.49 9.16
C THR A 191 -20.68 4.97 7.74
N GLN A 192 -21.62 5.29 6.84
CA GLN A 192 -21.48 4.99 5.41
C GLN A 192 -20.12 5.50 4.90
N GLY A 193 -19.29 4.58 4.41
CA GLY A 193 -18.02 4.88 3.75
C GLY A 193 -18.27 5.22 2.29
N ARG A 194 -17.19 5.49 1.53
CA ARG A 194 -17.27 5.73 0.08
C ARG A 194 -16.68 4.58 -0.71
N ASP A 195 -17.25 4.30 -1.86
CA ASP A 195 -16.63 3.43 -2.84
C ASP A 195 -15.45 4.11 -3.54
N SER A 196 -14.48 3.31 -4.00
CA SER A 196 -13.26 3.84 -4.65
C SER A 196 -13.52 4.59 -5.96
N TRP A 197 -14.71 4.46 -6.57
CA TRP A 197 -15.12 5.27 -7.72
C TRP A 197 -15.81 6.60 -7.35
N GLU A 198 -16.27 6.75 -6.10
CA GLU A 198 -16.86 8.00 -5.58
C GLU A 198 -15.82 9.00 -5.07
N LEU A 199 -14.57 8.54 -4.89
CA LEU A 199 -13.44 9.38 -4.49
C LEU A 199 -12.90 10.19 -5.68
N GLU A 200 -12.82 11.50 -5.49
CA GLU A 200 -12.26 12.42 -6.48
C GLU A 200 -10.75 12.20 -6.69
N ALA A 201 -10.22 12.65 -7.82
CA ALA A 201 -8.80 12.46 -8.15
C ALA A 201 -7.86 13.03 -7.08
N SER A 202 -8.18 14.21 -6.54
CA SER A 202 -7.44 14.87 -5.46
C SER A 202 -7.59 14.17 -4.09
N GLU A 203 -8.74 13.53 -3.82
CA GLU A 203 -8.94 12.71 -2.61
C GLU A 203 -8.09 11.43 -2.69
N LYS A 204 -8.05 10.78 -3.85
CA LYS A 204 -7.18 9.61 -4.12
C LYS A 204 -5.70 9.95 -3.99
N GLU A 205 -5.28 11.10 -4.50
CA GLU A 205 -3.91 11.59 -4.34
C GLU A 205 -3.58 12.01 -2.90
N ALA A 206 -4.54 12.50 -2.11
CA ALA A 206 -4.34 12.74 -0.68
C ALA A 206 -4.16 11.43 0.11
N LEU A 207 -5.03 10.44 -0.11
CA LEU A 207 -4.95 9.13 0.52
C LEU A 207 -3.67 8.36 0.12
N ALA A 208 -3.25 8.44 -1.15
CA ALA A 208 -2.01 7.83 -1.61
C ALA A 208 -0.75 8.47 -0.99
N ARG A 209 -0.80 9.77 -0.66
CA ARG A 209 0.27 10.47 0.09
C ARG A 209 0.34 10.04 1.55
N GLU A 210 -0.81 9.86 2.19
CA GLU A 210 -0.87 9.36 3.57
C GLU A 210 -0.35 7.92 3.65
N GLU A 211 -0.81 7.04 2.75
CA GLU A 211 -0.29 5.67 2.62
C GLU A 211 1.23 5.66 2.30
N ARG A 212 1.74 6.55 1.44
CA ARG A 212 3.21 6.68 1.24
C ARG A 212 3.91 7.06 2.53
N ALA A 213 3.40 8.04 3.26
CA ALA A 213 4.03 8.51 4.50
C ALA A 213 4.09 7.39 5.54
N GLN A 214 2.97 6.70 5.78
CA GLN A 214 2.91 5.54 6.68
C GLN A 214 3.91 4.45 6.25
N GLY A 215 3.95 4.09 4.97
CA GLY A 215 4.92 3.11 4.44
C GLY A 215 6.39 3.54 4.57
N THR A 216 6.65 4.86 4.57
CA THR A 216 7.99 5.41 4.76
C THR A 216 8.42 5.31 6.23
N GLU A 217 7.53 5.58 7.18
CA GLU A 217 7.83 5.38 8.61
C GLU A 217 8.02 3.91 8.97
N LEU A 218 7.17 3.00 8.44
CA LEU A 218 7.33 1.55 8.63
C LEU A 218 8.67 1.04 8.13
N PHE A 219 9.12 1.52 6.97
CA PHE A 219 10.43 1.18 6.43
C PHE A 219 11.57 1.64 7.34
N ARG A 220 11.51 2.88 7.86
CA ARG A 220 12.50 3.39 8.83
C ARG A 220 12.45 2.65 10.17
N ALA A 221 11.28 2.15 10.58
CA ALA A 221 11.11 1.29 11.75
C ALA A 221 11.59 -0.17 11.53
N GLY A 222 12.09 -0.52 10.34
CA GLY A 222 12.59 -1.86 10.04
C GLY A 222 11.49 -2.87 9.66
N ASN A 223 10.29 -2.42 9.31
CA ASN A 223 9.20 -3.25 8.80
C ASN A 223 9.02 -3.06 7.27
N PRO A 224 9.81 -3.77 6.43
CA PRO A 224 9.68 -3.67 4.98
C PRO A 224 8.38 -4.29 4.45
N GLU A 225 7.72 -5.17 5.20
CA GLU A 225 6.46 -5.80 4.80
C GLU A 225 5.28 -4.82 4.91
N GLY A 226 5.10 -4.18 6.06
CA GLY A 226 4.15 -3.08 6.25
C GLY A 226 4.38 -1.94 5.25
N ALA A 227 5.65 -1.57 5.04
CA ALA A 227 6.02 -0.61 4.01
C ALA A 227 5.55 -1.02 2.60
N ALA A 228 5.75 -2.29 2.21
CA ALA A 228 5.27 -2.80 0.92
C ALA A 228 3.73 -2.80 0.83
N ARG A 229 3.01 -3.13 1.91
CA ARG A 229 1.54 -3.11 2.00
C ARG A 229 1.02 -1.67 1.77
N CYS A 230 1.53 -0.70 2.52
CA CYS A 230 1.25 0.73 2.34
C CYS A 230 1.48 1.20 0.88
N TYR A 231 2.65 0.93 0.31
CA TYR A 231 2.94 1.34 -1.07
C TYR A 231 2.05 0.65 -2.10
N GLY A 232 1.68 -0.62 -1.88
CA GLY A 232 0.71 -1.34 -2.70
C GLY A 232 -0.70 -0.73 -2.67
N ARG A 233 -1.17 -0.28 -1.50
CA ARG A 233 -2.47 0.40 -1.36
C ARG A 233 -2.47 1.79 -1.99
N ALA A 234 -1.41 2.57 -1.79
CA ALA A 234 -1.21 3.84 -2.49
C ALA A 234 -1.24 3.65 -4.02
N LEU A 235 -0.53 2.65 -4.55
CA LEU A 235 -0.56 2.33 -5.98
C LEU A 235 -1.95 1.88 -6.46
N ARG A 236 -2.72 1.12 -5.65
CA ARG A 236 -4.10 0.73 -5.99
C ARG A 236 -5.04 1.94 -6.11
N LEU A 237 -4.94 2.93 -5.21
CA LEU A 237 -5.70 4.18 -5.31
C LEU A 237 -5.36 4.92 -6.62
N LEU A 238 -4.07 5.11 -6.87
CA LEU A 238 -3.55 5.83 -8.04
C LEU A 238 -3.78 5.07 -9.37
N LEU A 239 -3.96 3.75 -9.36
CA LEU A 239 -4.24 2.94 -10.55
C LEU A 239 -5.55 3.35 -11.24
N THR A 240 -6.52 3.85 -10.47
CA THR A 240 -7.81 4.33 -10.99
C THR A 240 -7.73 5.71 -11.68
N LEU A 241 -6.54 6.36 -11.66
CA LEU A 241 -6.32 7.67 -12.28
C LEU A 241 -5.73 7.53 -13.70
N PRO A 242 -6.18 8.35 -14.67
CA PRO A 242 -5.78 8.24 -16.06
C PRO A 242 -4.27 8.46 -16.26
N PRO A 243 -3.65 7.82 -17.29
CA PRO A 243 -2.23 8.01 -17.60
C PRO A 243 -1.95 9.46 -18.02
N PRO A 244 -0.74 10.01 -17.72
CA PRO A 244 0.41 9.34 -17.09
C PRO A 244 0.27 9.12 -15.57
N GLY A 245 -0.77 9.68 -14.93
CA GLY A 245 -0.94 9.69 -13.49
C GLY A 245 0.05 10.61 -12.75
N PRO A 246 -0.18 10.87 -11.46
CA PRO A 246 0.67 11.76 -10.67
C PRO A 246 2.14 11.29 -10.63
N PRO A 247 3.10 12.21 -10.46
CA PRO A 247 4.53 11.88 -10.43
C PRO A 247 4.88 10.91 -9.29
N GLU A 248 4.11 10.92 -8.21
CA GLU A 248 4.30 10.10 -7.01
C GLU A 248 4.18 8.59 -7.25
N ARG A 249 3.43 8.15 -8.28
CA ARG A 249 3.37 6.74 -8.71
C ARG A 249 4.78 6.17 -8.96
N THR A 250 5.70 7.00 -9.43
CA THR A 250 7.11 6.69 -9.68
C THR A 250 7.87 6.40 -8.38
N ALA A 251 7.72 7.25 -7.37
CA ALA A 251 8.38 7.09 -6.08
C ALA A 251 7.81 5.89 -5.29
N LEU A 252 6.50 5.66 -5.39
CA LEU A 252 5.85 4.48 -4.82
C LEU A 252 6.41 3.18 -5.41
N HIS A 253 6.56 3.08 -6.74
CA HIS A 253 7.23 1.93 -7.36
C HIS A 253 8.71 1.82 -6.95
N ALA A 254 9.44 2.93 -6.88
CA ALA A 254 10.85 2.93 -6.46
C ALA A 254 11.05 2.46 -5.01
N ASN A 255 10.12 2.83 -4.10
CA ASN A 255 10.14 2.43 -2.70
C ASN A 255 9.64 0.99 -2.50
N LEU A 256 8.59 0.58 -3.23
CA LEU A 256 8.12 -0.80 -3.25
C LEU A 256 9.21 -1.77 -3.75
N ALA A 257 9.99 -1.38 -4.77
CA ALA A 257 11.16 -2.14 -5.22
C ALA A 257 12.25 -2.28 -4.13
N ALA A 258 12.36 -1.30 -3.20
CA ALA A 258 13.28 -1.39 -2.07
C ALA A 258 12.80 -2.45 -1.06
N CYS A 259 11.51 -2.42 -0.71
CA CYS A 259 10.89 -3.44 0.14
C CYS A 259 10.99 -4.84 -0.47
N GLN A 260 10.65 -4.98 -1.75
CA GLN A 260 10.67 -6.27 -2.47
C GLN A 260 12.08 -6.87 -2.54
N LEU A 261 13.14 -6.07 -2.60
CA LEU A 261 14.51 -6.58 -2.44
C LEU A 261 14.76 -7.09 -1.01
N LEU A 262 14.43 -6.33 0.02
CA LEU A 262 14.61 -6.76 1.42
C LEU A 262 13.78 -8.00 1.80
N LEU A 263 12.63 -8.20 1.14
CA LEU A 263 11.74 -9.35 1.31
C LEU A 263 12.13 -10.57 0.44
N GLY A 264 13.25 -10.53 -0.29
CA GLY A 264 13.70 -11.64 -1.12
C GLY A 264 12.84 -11.91 -2.37
N GLN A 265 12.18 -10.87 -2.92
CA GLN A 265 11.24 -10.95 -4.05
C GLN A 265 11.78 -10.28 -5.34
N PRO A 266 12.93 -10.72 -5.90
CA PRO A 266 13.62 -10.01 -6.97
C PRO A 266 12.80 -9.93 -8.27
N GLN A 267 11.94 -10.91 -8.58
CA GLN A 267 11.04 -10.87 -9.74
C GLN A 267 10.10 -9.67 -9.69
N LEU A 268 9.56 -9.36 -8.51
CA LEU A 268 8.66 -8.22 -8.30
C LEU A 268 9.45 -6.91 -8.23
N ALA A 269 10.63 -6.92 -7.61
CA ALA A 269 11.52 -5.75 -7.59
C ALA A 269 11.94 -5.30 -9.00
N VAL A 270 12.18 -6.25 -9.94
CA VAL A 270 12.40 -5.93 -11.37
C VAL A 270 11.21 -5.20 -11.95
N GLN A 271 9.99 -5.75 -11.83
CA GLN A 271 8.77 -5.15 -12.39
C GLN A 271 8.51 -3.74 -11.81
N SER A 272 8.70 -3.56 -10.51
CA SER A 272 8.59 -2.25 -9.86
C SER A 272 9.65 -1.27 -10.37
N CYS A 273 10.89 -1.70 -10.60
CA CYS A 273 11.91 -0.85 -11.21
C CYS A 273 11.61 -0.53 -12.68
N ASP A 274 11.06 -1.47 -13.45
CA ASP A 274 10.65 -1.24 -14.84
C ASP A 274 9.59 -0.13 -14.92
N ARG A 275 8.60 -0.11 -14.02
CA ARG A 275 7.60 0.99 -13.92
C ARG A 275 8.20 2.36 -13.56
N VAL A 276 9.37 2.39 -12.93
CA VAL A 276 10.12 3.64 -12.72
C VAL A 276 10.84 4.05 -14.00
N LEU A 277 11.55 3.11 -14.61
CA LEU A 277 12.40 3.33 -15.79
C LEU A 277 11.59 3.58 -17.08
N GLU A 278 10.31 3.16 -17.13
CA GLU A 278 9.33 3.58 -18.13
C GLU A 278 9.07 5.10 -18.13
N ARG A 279 9.24 5.78 -16.98
CA ARG A 279 8.99 7.23 -16.82
C ARG A 279 10.27 8.05 -16.72
N ASP A 280 11.28 7.53 -16.02
CA ASP A 280 12.62 8.11 -15.90
C ASP A 280 13.67 7.03 -16.17
N PRO A 281 14.11 6.85 -17.43
CA PRO A 281 15.16 5.88 -17.79
C PRO A 281 16.52 6.14 -17.13
N GLY A 282 16.74 7.35 -16.58
CA GLY A 282 17.95 7.74 -15.87
C GLY A 282 17.89 7.50 -14.35
N HIS A 283 16.79 6.98 -13.82
CA HIS A 283 16.54 6.90 -12.38
C HIS A 283 17.53 5.98 -11.66
N LEU A 284 18.61 6.57 -11.14
CA LEU A 284 19.80 5.87 -10.64
C LEU A 284 19.49 4.77 -9.62
N LYS A 285 18.58 5.04 -8.66
CA LYS A 285 18.16 4.06 -7.66
C LYS A 285 17.41 2.86 -8.26
N ALA A 286 16.64 3.07 -9.34
CA ALA A 286 15.91 1.99 -10.01
C ALA A 286 16.83 1.18 -10.93
N LEU A 287 17.80 1.82 -11.60
CA LEU A 287 18.86 1.11 -12.31
C LEU A 287 19.66 0.21 -11.35
N TYR A 288 20.10 0.75 -10.19
CA TYR A 288 20.81 -0.04 -9.19
C TYR A 288 19.96 -1.19 -8.63
N ARG A 289 18.71 -0.91 -8.19
CA ARG A 289 17.79 -1.93 -7.66
C ARG A 289 17.44 -3.00 -8.68
N ARG A 290 17.24 -2.64 -9.96
CA ARG A 290 17.02 -3.62 -11.04
C ARG A 290 18.29 -4.43 -11.30
N GLY A 291 19.47 -3.81 -11.27
CA GLY A 291 20.76 -4.51 -11.37
C GLY A 291 20.91 -5.60 -10.30
N VAL A 292 20.73 -5.23 -9.02
CA VAL A 292 20.71 -6.14 -7.85
C VAL A 292 19.66 -7.26 -8.03
N ALA A 293 18.44 -6.92 -8.45
CA ALA A 293 17.37 -7.89 -8.63
C ALA A 293 17.67 -8.88 -9.77
N GLN A 294 18.17 -8.40 -10.92
CA GLN A 294 18.57 -9.25 -12.04
C GLN A 294 19.76 -10.15 -11.68
N ALA A 295 20.69 -9.69 -10.82
CA ALA A 295 21.78 -10.50 -10.30
C ALA A 295 21.27 -11.68 -9.45
N ALA A 296 20.33 -11.42 -8.54
CA ALA A 296 19.67 -12.44 -7.72
C ALA A 296 18.85 -13.45 -8.57
N LEU A 297 18.35 -13.04 -9.74
CA LEU A 297 17.67 -13.92 -10.71
C LEU A 297 18.63 -14.71 -11.62
N GLY A 298 19.95 -14.49 -11.52
CA GLY A 298 20.94 -15.09 -12.43
C GLY A 298 20.96 -14.46 -13.83
N ASN A 299 20.25 -13.35 -14.06
CA ASN A 299 20.24 -12.61 -15.32
C ASN A 299 21.45 -11.66 -15.42
N LEU A 300 22.65 -12.23 -15.31
CA LEU A 300 23.89 -11.50 -15.03
C LEU A 300 24.28 -10.47 -16.11
N GLU A 301 23.92 -10.70 -17.37
CA GLU A 301 24.10 -9.75 -18.47
C GLU A 301 23.29 -8.47 -18.24
N LYS A 302 22.00 -8.60 -17.91
CA LYS A 302 21.09 -7.48 -17.62
C LYS A 302 21.52 -6.74 -16.36
N ALA A 303 21.93 -7.48 -15.33
CA ALA A 303 22.49 -6.92 -14.10
C ALA A 303 23.74 -6.07 -14.39
N THR A 304 24.67 -6.63 -15.16
CA THR A 304 25.90 -5.97 -15.62
C THR A 304 25.60 -4.67 -16.36
N ASP A 305 24.64 -4.66 -17.29
CA ASP A 305 24.34 -3.47 -18.08
C ASP A 305 23.62 -2.37 -17.30
N ASP A 306 22.76 -2.71 -16.33
CA ASP A 306 22.14 -1.70 -15.46
C ASP A 306 23.13 -1.12 -14.44
N LEU A 307 24.00 -1.94 -13.86
CA LEU A 307 25.07 -1.47 -12.97
C LEU A 307 26.10 -0.61 -13.70
N LYS A 308 26.44 -0.93 -14.96
CA LYS A 308 27.24 -0.03 -15.83
C LYS A 308 26.56 1.33 -16.03
N LYS A 309 25.24 1.38 -16.26
CA LYS A 309 24.51 2.67 -16.41
C LYS A 309 24.57 3.49 -15.13
N VAL A 310 24.45 2.87 -13.96
CA VAL A 310 24.68 3.55 -12.66
C VAL A 310 26.07 4.16 -12.61
N LEU A 311 27.11 3.41 -12.98
CA LEU A 311 28.51 3.89 -12.97
C LEU A 311 28.86 4.90 -14.06
N VAL A 312 28.04 5.04 -15.12
CA VAL A 312 28.14 6.12 -16.09
C VAL A 312 27.57 7.44 -15.53
N ILE A 313 26.54 7.36 -14.69
CA ILE A 313 25.88 8.54 -14.09
C ILE A 313 26.58 8.96 -12.79
N ASP A 314 26.94 8.01 -11.93
CA ASP A 314 27.75 8.20 -10.72
C ASP A 314 28.96 7.22 -10.73
N PRO A 315 30.10 7.63 -11.31
CA PRO A 315 31.32 6.82 -11.30
C PRO A 315 31.90 6.53 -9.91
N LYS A 316 31.43 7.19 -8.86
CA LYS A 316 31.87 7.02 -7.47
C LYS A 316 30.94 6.12 -6.65
N ASN A 317 29.92 5.53 -7.27
CA ASN A 317 28.95 4.70 -6.58
C ASN A 317 29.57 3.37 -6.11
N ARG A 318 30.14 3.35 -4.91
CA ARG A 318 30.89 2.20 -4.38
C ARG A 318 30.06 0.92 -4.35
N ALA A 319 28.78 1.01 -3.98
CA ALA A 319 27.87 -0.14 -3.95
C ALA A 319 27.60 -0.73 -5.35
N ALA A 320 27.50 0.10 -6.40
CA ALA A 320 27.40 -0.39 -7.78
C ALA A 320 28.73 -0.93 -8.33
N GLN A 321 29.89 -0.44 -7.86
CA GLN A 321 31.19 -1.03 -8.17
C GLN A 321 31.33 -2.43 -7.55
N GLU A 322 31.06 -2.54 -6.24
CA GLU A 322 31.10 -3.79 -5.48
C GLU A 322 30.14 -4.83 -6.07
N GLU A 323 28.91 -4.45 -6.38
CA GLU A 323 27.92 -5.37 -6.97
C GLU A 323 28.29 -5.79 -8.41
N LEU A 324 28.84 -4.89 -9.22
CA LEU A 324 29.30 -5.23 -10.57
C LEU A 324 30.46 -6.24 -10.52
N GLU A 325 31.36 -6.14 -9.54
CA GLU A 325 32.42 -7.13 -9.34
C GLU A 325 31.84 -8.50 -8.94
N LYS A 326 30.88 -8.56 -8.00
CA LYS A 326 30.18 -9.80 -7.63
C LYS A 326 29.53 -10.46 -8.87
N VAL A 327 28.79 -9.69 -9.66
CA VAL A 327 28.11 -10.16 -10.88
C VAL A 327 29.10 -10.70 -11.92
N VAL A 328 30.20 -9.99 -12.18
CA VAL A 328 31.24 -10.42 -13.14
C VAL A 328 31.98 -11.68 -12.67
N ILE A 329 32.21 -11.84 -11.36
CA ILE A 329 32.78 -13.07 -10.78
C ILE A 329 31.79 -14.23 -10.93
N GLN A 330 30.49 -14.00 -10.72
CA GLN A 330 29.47 -15.03 -10.84
C GLN A 330 29.28 -15.51 -12.30
N GLY A 331 29.33 -14.60 -13.27
CA GLY A 331 29.26 -14.94 -14.70
C GLY A 331 30.38 -15.88 -15.12
N LYS A 332 31.63 -15.53 -14.79
CA LYS A 332 32.81 -16.38 -15.06
C LYS A 332 32.70 -17.78 -14.45
N LYS A 333 32.03 -17.93 -13.30
CA LYS A 333 31.76 -19.24 -12.69
C LYS A 333 30.71 -20.04 -13.47
N GLN A 334 29.62 -19.39 -13.90
CA GLN A 334 28.59 -20.02 -14.72
C GLN A 334 29.15 -20.45 -16.08
N ASP A 335 29.89 -19.58 -16.77
CA ASP A 335 30.56 -19.88 -18.05
C ASP A 335 31.51 -21.08 -17.95
N ALA A 336 32.35 -21.10 -16.90
CA ALA A 336 33.29 -22.19 -16.66
C ALA A 336 32.56 -23.51 -16.35
N GLY A 337 31.47 -23.47 -15.57
CA GLY A 337 30.63 -24.62 -15.28
C GLY A 337 29.94 -25.18 -16.54
N LEU A 338 29.36 -24.30 -17.37
CA LEU A 338 28.74 -24.66 -18.64
C LEU A 338 29.76 -25.28 -19.61
N ALA A 339 30.94 -24.66 -19.75
CA ALA A 339 32.02 -25.19 -20.58
C ALA A 339 32.54 -26.55 -20.07
N GLN A 340 32.61 -26.78 -18.76
CA GLN A 340 32.95 -28.09 -18.19
C GLN A 340 31.84 -29.13 -18.44
N GLY A 341 30.57 -28.73 -18.35
CA GLY A 341 29.43 -29.60 -18.66
C GLY A 341 29.43 -30.04 -20.12
N LEU A 342 29.57 -29.09 -21.06
CA LEU A 342 29.65 -29.38 -22.50
C LEU A 342 30.82 -30.32 -22.83
N ARG A 343 31.99 -30.13 -22.23
CA ARG A 343 33.16 -31.03 -22.39
C ARG A 343 32.92 -32.46 -21.89
N LYS A 344 31.98 -32.69 -20.96
CA LYS A 344 31.60 -34.03 -20.48
C LYS A 344 30.51 -34.70 -21.32
N MET A 345 29.78 -33.93 -22.13
CA MET A 345 28.69 -34.43 -22.98
C MET A 345 29.11 -34.66 -24.44
N PHE A 346 30.17 -33.97 -24.89
CA PHE A 346 30.57 -33.92 -26.31
C PHE A 346 32.07 -34.09 -26.55
N GLY A 347 32.84 -34.57 -25.56
CA GLY A 347 34.29 -34.78 -25.62
C GLY A 347 34.73 -36.10 -25.01
#